data_AF-A0A7C9DS92-F1
#
_entry.id   AF-A0A7C9DS92-F1
#
_cell.length_a   1.000
_cell.length_b   1.000
_cell.length_c   1.000
_cell.angle_alpha   90.00
_cell.angle_beta   90.00
_cell.angle_gamma   90.00
#
_symmetry.space_group_name_H-M   'P 1'
#
loop_
_entity.id
_entity.type
_entity.pdbx_description
1 polymer ?
#
loop_
_entity_poly.entity_id
_entity_poly.type
_entity_poly.pdbx_seq_one_letter_code
_entity_poly.pdbx_strand_id
1 'polypeptide(L)'
;MLWIHGHISTLPTMKGLFMPCAISLAVPLALMSLTSEVNGKGPESSGALATKQMAPQGRLVFAVGIGALISVPAFKALTGLPPYMGMLLGLGILWVLTDAIHSGESGRQELKVPQALSRIDTQGALFFLGILLSVSSLEAAGILREVANYLDAHIPNNQLIASTIGVVSAVIDNIPLVAATMGMYDLSSFPKDSEFWQLIAFCAGTGGSMLTIGSAAGVALVLC
;
A
#
# COMPACT_ATOMS: atom_id res chain seq x y z
N MET A 1 0.76 6.10 -5.79
CA MET A 1 0.56 7.04 -6.91
C MET A 1 1.05 8.45 -6.61
N LEU A 2 0.69 9.05 -5.47
CA LEU A 2 1.15 10.39 -5.05
C LEU A 2 2.67 10.60 -5.13
N TRP A 3 3.44 9.59 -4.70
CA TRP A 3 4.90 9.66 -4.74
C TRP A 3 5.44 9.69 -6.17
N ILE A 4 4.80 9.00 -7.12
CA ILE A 4 5.22 8.94 -8.53
C ILE A 4 4.93 10.27 -9.22
N HIS A 5 3.77 10.88 -8.94
CA HIS A 5 3.36 12.17 -9.48
C HIS A 5 3.93 13.38 -8.73
N GLY A 6 4.80 13.15 -7.74
CA GLY A 6 5.55 14.21 -7.07
C GLY A 6 4.79 14.99 -5.99
N HIS A 7 3.57 14.60 -5.64
CA HIS A 7 2.77 15.25 -4.57
C HIS A 7 3.38 15.06 -3.18
N ILE A 8 4.10 13.95 -2.96
CA ILE A 8 4.79 13.64 -1.70
C ILE A 8 6.24 13.21 -1.93
N SER A 9 7.10 13.43 -0.93
CA SER A 9 8.48 12.94 -0.88
C SER A 9 8.76 12.08 0.34
N THR A 10 9.79 11.25 0.24
CA THR A 10 10.06 10.17 1.22
C THR A 10 10.33 10.69 2.63
N LEU A 11 11.27 11.62 2.77
CA LEU A 11 11.73 12.08 4.08
C LEU A 11 10.65 12.86 4.86
N PRO A 12 9.97 13.88 4.28
CA PRO A 12 8.89 14.59 4.96
C PRO A 12 7.72 13.66 5.29
N THR A 13 7.30 12.80 4.36
CA THR A 13 6.20 11.86 4.60
C THR A 13 6.53 10.88 5.72
N MET A 14 7.73 10.30 5.74
CA MET A 14 8.13 9.42 6.84
C MET A 14 8.12 10.16 8.18
N LYS A 15 8.66 11.37 8.27
CA LYS A 15 8.68 12.13 9.53
C LYS A 15 7.29 12.59 9.96
N GLY A 16 6.47 13.07 9.02
CA GLY A 16 5.15 13.62 9.28
C GLY A 16 4.11 12.56 9.60
N LEU A 17 4.19 11.38 8.97
CA LEU A 17 3.20 10.30 9.15
C LEU A 17 3.61 9.25 10.18
N PHE A 18 4.87 9.20 10.64
CA PHE A 18 5.28 8.18 11.59
C PHE A 18 4.45 8.18 12.88
N MET A 19 4.26 9.34 13.50
CA MET A 19 3.46 9.45 14.74
C MET A 19 1.97 9.16 14.48
N PRO A 20 1.29 9.75 13.47
CA PRO A 20 -0.09 9.40 13.12
C PRO A 20 -0.30 7.90 12.85
N CYS A 21 0.59 7.26 12.08
CA CYS A 21 0.51 5.83 11.77
C CYS A 21 0.71 4.96 13.02
N ALA A 22 1.65 5.34 13.90
CA ALA A 22 1.88 4.61 15.14
C ALA A 22 0.66 4.67 16.06
N ILE A 23 0.02 5.83 16.19
CA ILE A 23 -1.21 6.00 16.98
C ILE A 23 -2.35 5.20 16.35
N SER A 24 -2.53 5.29 15.03
CA SER A 24 -3.58 4.56 14.30
C SER A 24 -3.45 3.04 14.41
N LEU A 25 -2.23 2.52 14.61
CA LEU A 25 -2.00 1.10 14.88
C LEU A 25 -2.22 0.77 16.36
N ALA A 26 -1.66 1.59 17.25
CA ALA A 26 -1.67 1.33 18.69
C ALA A 26 -3.07 1.40 19.29
N VAL A 27 -3.92 2.33 18.84
CA VAL A 27 -5.27 2.53 19.41
C VAL A 27 -6.18 1.32 19.18
N PRO A 28 -6.40 0.82 17.93
CA PRO A 28 -7.19 -0.39 17.72
C PRO A 28 -6.60 -1.61 18.42
N LEU A 29 -5.27 -1.75 18.42
CA LEU A 29 -4.59 -2.87 19.06
C LEU A 29 -4.78 -2.86 20.59
N ALA A 30 -4.66 -1.69 21.21
CA ALA A 30 -4.90 -1.52 22.64
C ALA A 30 -6.37 -1.78 23.00
N LEU A 31 -7.31 -1.29 22.18
CA LEU A 31 -8.74 -1.56 22.37
C LEU A 31 -9.02 -3.07 22.29
N MET A 32 -8.52 -3.77 21.26
CA MET A 32 -8.65 -5.22 21.15
C MET A 32 -8.00 -5.96 22.32
N SER A 33 -6.85 -5.49 22.81
CA SER A 33 -6.17 -6.08 23.96
C SER A 33 -6.92 -5.88 25.28
N LEU A 34 -7.72 -4.81 25.40
CA LEU A 34 -8.52 -4.50 26.59
C LEU A 34 -9.91 -5.14 26.56
N THR A 35 -10.46 -5.40 25.37
CA THR A 35 -11.68 -6.18 25.20
C THR A 35 -11.35 -7.68 25.29
N SER A 36 -11.55 -8.26 26.47
CA SER A 36 -11.19 -9.61 26.91
C SER A 36 -11.72 -10.82 26.09
N GLU A 37 -12.11 -10.67 24.82
CA GLU A 37 -12.43 -11.79 23.93
C GLU A 37 -11.19 -12.61 23.52
N VAL A 38 -9.97 -12.10 23.78
CA VAL A 38 -8.70 -12.88 23.70
C VAL A 38 -8.41 -13.61 25.02
N ASN A 39 -9.43 -14.02 25.77
CA ASN A 39 -9.29 -14.89 26.95
C ASN A 39 -10.04 -16.22 26.81
N GLY A 40 -10.62 -16.49 25.63
CA GLY A 40 -10.99 -17.84 25.24
C GLY A 40 -9.73 -18.58 24.86
N LYS A 41 -9.45 -19.72 25.51
CA LYS A 41 -8.44 -20.69 25.10
C LYS A 41 -8.36 -20.71 23.57
N GLY A 42 -7.24 -20.25 23.01
CA GLY A 42 -6.97 -20.45 21.59
C GLY A 42 -7.18 -21.92 21.27
N PRO A 43 -7.61 -22.27 20.04
CA PRO A 43 -7.71 -23.67 19.65
C PRO A 43 -6.40 -24.33 20.07
N GLU A 44 -6.47 -25.39 20.89
CA GLU A 44 -5.27 -26.09 21.29
C GLU A 44 -4.49 -26.37 20.03
N SER A 45 -3.28 -25.81 19.93
CA SER A 45 -2.39 -26.02 18.81
C SER A 45 -1.83 -27.45 18.93
N SER A 46 -2.71 -28.43 18.92
CA SER A 46 -2.39 -29.84 18.83
C SER A 46 -1.88 -30.08 17.41
N GLY A 47 -0.55 -29.98 17.27
CA GLY A 47 0.20 -30.76 16.28
C GLY A 47 0.53 -30.13 14.92
N ALA A 48 0.19 -28.86 14.64
CA ALA A 48 0.51 -28.25 13.33
C ALA A 48 1.81 -27.41 13.30
N LEU A 49 2.34 -27.02 14.46
CA LEU A 49 3.64 -26.36 14.57
C LEU A 49 4.69 -27.38 15.01
N ALA A 50 4.91 -28.42 14.19
CA ALA A 50 6.27 -28.93 14.10
C ALA A 50 7.10 -27.74 13.61
N THR A 51 7.81 -27.10 14.52
CA THR A 51 8.84 -26.09 14.24
C THR A 51 9.84 -26.72 13.28
N LYS A 52 9.52 -26.69 11.98
CA LYS A 52 10.48 -26.89 10.92
C LYS A 52 11.44 -25.74 11.14
N GLN A 53 12.58 -26.02 11.80
CA GLN A 53 13.66 -25.06 11.97
C GLN A 53 13.77 -24.28 10.67
N MET A 54 13.53 -22.96 10.72
CA MET A 54 13.67 -22.12 9.54
C MET A 54 15.01 -22.49 8.92
N ALA A 55 14.98 -23.03 7.71
CA ALA A 55 16.20 -23.36 7.01
C ALA A 55 17.05 -22.09 7.01
N PRO A 56 18.36 -22.16 7.33
CA PRO A 56 19.22 -20.96 7.42
C PRO A 56 19.15 -20.10 6.15
N GLN A 57 18.84 -20.73 5.02
CA GLN A 57 18.54 -20.14 3.71
C GLN A 57 17.32 -19.19 3.72
N GLY A 58 16.25 -19.52 4.44
CA GLY A 58 15.03 -18.72 4.53
C GLY A 58 15.24 -17.40 5.27
N ARG A 59 16.12 -17.37 6.29
CA ARG A 59 16.49 -16.15 7.00
C ARG A 59 17.28 -15.18 6.11
N LEU A 60 18.11 -15.71 5.21
CA LEU A 60 18.89 -14.93 4.25
C LEU A 60 17.96 -14.30 3.20
N VAL A 61 17.07 -15.09 2.59
CA VAL A 61 16.07 -14.59 1.63
C VAL A 61 15.17 -13.51 2.27
N PHE A 62 14.75 -13.72 3.51
CA PHE A 62 13.96 -12.73 4.25
C PHE A 62 14.73 -11.42 4.50
N ALA A 63 15.98 -11.51 4.97
CA ALA A 63 16.82 -10.34 5.22
C ALA A 63 17.09 -9.54 3.94
N VAL A 64 17.37 -10.23 2.83
CA VAL A 64 17.56 -9.59 1.52
C VAL A 64 16.26 -9.00 0.99
N GLY A 65 15.12 -9.66 1.19
CA GLY A 65 13.81 -9.11 0.86
C GLY A 65 13.51 -7.80 1.59
N ILE A 66 13.74 -7.75 2.91
CA ILE A 66 13.61 -6.51 3.68
C ILE A 66 14.59 -5.44 3.18
N GLY A 67 15.85 -5.82 2.96
CA GLY A 67 16.87 -4.91 2.42
C GLY A 67 16.48 -4.33 1.06
N ALA A 68 15.88 -5.15 0.19
CA ALA A 68 15.37 -4.73 -1.11
C ALA A 68 14.19 -3.75 -1.00
N LEU A 69 13.30 -3.91 -0.01
CA LEU A 69 12.21 -2.97 0.23
C LEU A 69 12.74 -1.62 0.76
N ILE A 70 13.67 -1.65 1.71
CA ILE A 70 14.28 -0.45 2.30
C ILE A 70 15.13 0.30 1.28
N SER A 71 15.70 -0.39 0.29
CA SER A 71 16.50 0.25 -0.75
C SER A 71 15.66 1.06 -1.75
N VAL A 72 14.35 0.85 -1.86
CA VAL A 72 13.49 1.55 -2.84
C VAL A 72 13.46 3.07 -2.62
N PRO A 73 13.21 3.60 -1.41
CA PRO A 73 13.34 5.03 -1.13
C PRO A 73 14.73 5.60 -1.44
N ALA A 74 15.79 4.86 -1.09
CA ALA A 74 17.17 5.28 -1.34
C ALA A 74 17.48 5.32 -2.84
N PHE A 75 17.07 4.30 -3.59
CA PHE A 75 17.23 4.20 -5.04
C PHE A 75 16.58 5.39 -5.74
N LYS A 76 15.32 5.72 -5.38
CA LYS A 76 14.65 6.90 -5.95
C LYS A 76 15.33 8.21 -5.57
N ALA A 77 15.80 8.35 -4.33
CA ALA A 77 16.49 9.57 -3.89
C ALA A 77 17.82 9.80 -4.64
N LEU A 78 18.55 8.72 -4.95
CA LEU A 78 19.85 8.78 -5.63
C LEU A 78 19.72 8.87 -7.17
N THR A 79 18.79 8.13 -7.77
CA THR A 79 18.69 8.00 -9.22
C THR A 79 17.64 8.92 -9.86
N GLY A 80 16.69 9.43 -9.05
CA GLY A 80 15.51 10.15 -9.55
C GLY A 80 14.50 9.28 -10.29
N LEU A 81 14.76 7.98 -10.46
CA LEU A 81 13.89 7.08 -11.19
C LEU A 81 12.62 6.72 -10.39
N PRO A 82 11.50 6.45 -11.07
CA PRO A 82 10.29 5.90 -10.46
C PRO A 82 10.54 4.70 -9.51
N PRO A 83 9.81 4.61 -8.37
CA PRO A 83 10.02 3.56 -7.36
C PRO A 83 9.87 2.13 -7.88
N TYR A 84 9.01 1.90 -8.88
CA TYR A 84 8.76 0.56 -9.41
C TYR A 84 10.00 -0.08 -10.03
N MET A 85 10.93 0.72 -10.59
CA MET A 85 12.20 0.20 -11.09
C MET A 85 13.07 -0.33 -9.94
N GLY A 86 13.09 0.36 -8.80
CA GLY A 86 13.77 -0.13 -7.60
C GLY A 86 13.15 -1.42 -7.07
N MET A 87 11.82 -1.53 -7.10
CA MET A 87 11.11 -2.77 -6.71
C MET A 87 11.45 -3.94 -7.65
N LEU A 88 11.45 -3.71 -8.98
CA LEU A 88 11.81 -4.72 -9.97
C LEU A 88 13.27 -5.16 -9.85
N LEU A 89 14.18 -4.22 -9.57
CA LEU A 89 15.59 -4.51 -9.31
C LEU A 89 15.75 -5.34 -8.03
N GLY A 90 15.05 -4.98 -6.94
CA GLY A 90 15.03 -5.75 -5.71
C GLY A 90 14.51 -7.18 -5.91
N LEU A 91 13.44 -7.34 -6.70
CA LEU A 91 12.90 -8.64 -7.08
C LEU A 91 13.89 -9.46 -7.94
N GLY A 92 14.60 -8.82 -8.88
CA GLY A 92 15.64 -9.45 -9.68
C GLY A 92 16.81 -9.96 -8.83
N ILE A 93 17.26 -9.17 -7.86
CA ILE A 93 18.30 -9.59 -6.90
C ILE A 93 17.82 -10.78 -6.07
N LEU A 94 16.59 -10.73 -5.56
CA LEU A 94 16.01 -11.83 -4.79
C LEU A 94 15.89 -13.10 -5.64
N TRP A 95 15.57 -12.95 -6.93
CA TRP A 95 15.52 -14.06 -7.87
C TRP A 95 16.89 -14.71 -8.08
N VAL A 96 17.92 -13.93 -8.43
CA VAL A 96 19.28 -14.46 -8.61
C VAL A 96 19.77 -15.17 -7.34
N LEU A 97 19.50 -14.58 -6.17
CA LEU A 97 19.87 -15.15 -4.88
C LEU A 97 19.15 -16.48 -4.59
N THR A 98 17.83 -16.51 -4.77
CA THR A 98 17.04 -17.72 -4.52
C THR A 98 17.40 -18.84 -5.48
N ASP A 99 17.67 -18.53 -6.75
CA ASP A 99 18.11 -19.50 -7.75
C ASP A 99 19.52 -20.02 -7.43
N ALA A 100 20.44 -19.15 -7.01
CA ALA A 100 21.78 -19.55 -6.57
C ALA A 100 21.76 -20.45 -5.32
N ILE A 101 20.87 -20.19 -4.35
CA ILE A 101 20.73 -21.00 -3.13
C ILE A 101 20.16 -22.40 -3.42
N HIS A 102 19.26 -22.52 -4.40
CA HIS A 102 18.60 -23.79 -4.75
C HIS A 102 19.22 -24.48 -5.98
N SER A 103 20.33 -23.95 -6.51
CA SER A 103 21.08 -24.54 -7.62
C SER A 103 21.71 -25.87 -7.18
N GLY A 104 21.08 -26.99 -7.56
CA GLY A 104 21.56 -28.35 -7.29
C GLY A 104 20.55 -29.30 -6.65
N GLU A 105 19.44 -28.81 -6.09
CA GLU A 105 18.37 -29.68 -5.54
C GLU A 105 17.38 -30.08 -6.65
N SER A 106 17.57 -31.29 -7.21
CA SER A 106 16.65 -31.90 -8.18
C SER A 106 15.36 -32.36 -7.48
N GLY A 107 14.38 -31.46 -7.33
CA GLY A 107 13.06 -31.84 -6.82
C GLY A 107 12.14 -30.72 -6.32
N ARG A 108 12.63 -29.48 -6.16
CA ARG A 108 11.82 -28.36 -5.63
C ARG A 108 11.55 -27.27 -6.66
N GLN A 109 10.93 -27.65 -7.79
CA GLN A 109 10.55 -26.68 -8.83
C GLN A 109 9.51 -25.66 -8.34
N GLU A 110 8.71 -25.98 -7.30
CA GLU A 110 7.70 -25.09 -6.68
C GLU A 110 8.26 -23.86 -5.95
N LEU A 111 9.58 -23.80 -5.72
CA LEU A 111 10.24 -22.65 -5.08
C LEU A 111 10.92 -21.71 -6.10
N LYS A 112 10.81 -22.01 -7.39
CA LYS A 112 11.41 -21.18 -8.45
C LYS A 112 10.51 -19.97 -8.70
N VAL A 113 11.11 -18.79 -8.61
CA VAL A 113 10.51 -17.46 -8.82
C VAL A 113 9.66 -17.32 -10.09
N PRO A 114 9.92 -18.01 -11.23
CA PRO A 114 9.02 -18.01 -12.38
C PRO A 114 7.59 -18.49 -12.08
N GLN A 115 7.37 -19.43 -11.15
CA GLN A 115 6.03 -19.88 -10.77
C GLN A 115 5.32 -18.85 -9.88
N ALA A 116 6.06 -18.14 -9.01
CA ALA A 116 5.55 -17.02 -8.21
C ALA A 116 5.26 -15.77 -9.07
N LEU A 117 6.10 -15.50 -10.09
CA LEU A 117 5.91 -14.45 -11.09
C LEU A 117 4.84 -14.79 -12.12
N SER A 118 4.57 -16.08 -12.42
CA SER A 118 3.55 -16.48 -13.40
C SER A 118 2.12 -16.16 -12.96
N ARG A 119 1.91 -15.83 -11.69
CA ARG A 119 0.66 -15.25 -11.19
C ARG A 119 0.69 -13.73 -11.26
N ILE A 120 1.11 -13.16 -12.40
CA ILE A 120 0.77 -11.78 -12.71
C ILE A 120 -0.75 -11.74 -12.77
N ASP A 121 -1.36 -10.98 -11.86
CA ASP A 121 -2.79 -10.73 -11.85
C ASP A 121 -3.14 -9.79 -13.01
N THR A 122 -3.14 -10.33 -14.23
CA THR A 122 -3.49 -9.60 -15.44
C THR A 122 -4.90 -9.04 -15.35
N GLN A 123 -5.80 -9.74 -14.63
CA GLN A 123 -7.16 -9.28 -14.38
C GLN A 123 -7.16 -8.03 -13.49
N GLY A 124 -6.43 -8.05 -12.37
CA GLY A 124 -6.23 -6.88 -11.51
C GLY A 124 -5.57 -5.71 -12.24
N ALA A 125 -4.56 -5.97 -13.08
CA ALA A 125 -3.91 -4.93 -13.88
C ALA A 125 -4.88 -4.27 -14.88
N LEU A 126 -5.68 -5.06 -15.60
CA LEU A 126 -6.70 -4.55 -16.53
C LEU A 126 -7.83 -3.82 -15.81
N PHE A 127 -8.21 -4.27 -14.61
CA PHE A 127 -9.19 -3.59 -13.75
C PHE A 127 -8.71 -2.19 -13.36
N PHE A 128 -7.48 -2.07 -12.82
CA PHE A 128 -6.91 -0.77 -12.47
C PHE A 128 -6.71 0.12 -13.70
N LEU A 129 -6.30 -0.45 -14.84
CA LEU A 129 -6.20 0.29 -16.10
C LEU A 129 -7.55 0.90 -16.49
N GLY A 130 -8.63 0.12 -16.46
CA GLY A 130 -9.98 0.60 -16.79
C GLY A 130 -10.45 1.72 -15.86
N ILE A 131 -10.20 1.59 -14.55
CA ILE A 131 -10.55 2.64 -13.59
C ILE A 131 -9.74 3.92 -13.85
N LEU A 132 -8.43 3.82 -14.03
CA LEU A 132 -7.59 5.00 -14.28
C LEU A 132 -7.98 5.69 -15.58
N LEU A 133 -8.30 4.94 -16.64
CA LEU A 133 -8.81 5.52 -17.90
C LEU A 133 -10.14 6.24 -17.71
N SER A 134 -11.03 5.69 -16.89
CA SER A 134 -12.33 6.30 -16.59
C SER A 134 -12.16 7.60 -15.81
N VAL A 135 -11.29 7.60 -14.78
CA VAL A 135 -10.95 8.80 -14.00
C VAL A 135 -10.29 9.86 -14.89
N SER A 136 -9.34 9.49 -15.74
CA SER A 136 -8.72 10.41 -16.70
C SER A 136 -9.72 10.97 -17.70
N SER A 137 -10.74 10.20 -18.11
CA SER A 137 -11.83 10.73 -18.95
C SER A 137 -12.69 11.76 -18.20
N LEU A 138 -12.97 11.55 -16.91
CA LEU A 138 -13.70 12.52 -16.07
C LEU A 138 -12.88 13.79 -15.83
N GLU A 139 -11.56 13.65 -15.67
CA GLU A 139 -10.62 14.76 -15.59
C GLU A 139 -10.61 15.57 -16.89
N ALA A 140 -10.44 14.89 -18.03
CA ALA A 140 -10.43 15.53 -19.35
C ALA A 140 -11.76 16.20 -19.70
N ALA A 141 -12.88 15.68 -19.20
CA ALA A 141 -14.20 16.29 -19.33
C ALA A 141 -14.42 17.51 -18.39
N GLY A 142 -13.49 17.77 -17.46
CA GLY A 142 -13.59 18.87 -16.50
C GLY A 142 -14.46 18.59 -15.26
N ILE A 143 -15.11 17.42 -15.20
CA ILE A 143 -16.06 17.06 -14.11
C ILE A 143 -15.35 17.04 -12.76
N LEU A 144 -14.12 16.51 -12.69
CA LEU A 144 -13.37 16.51 -11.43
C LEU A 144 -13.07 17.92 -10.92
N ARG A 145 -12.86 18.89 -11.83
CA ARG A 145 -12.63 20.29 -11.45
C ARG A 145 -13.91 20.94 -10.93
N GLU A 146 -15.07 20.61 -11.51
CA GLU A 146 -16.37 21.06 -10.99
C GLU A 146 -16.65 20.51 -9.59
N VAL A 147 -16.36 19.23 -9.36
CA VAL A 147 -16.50 18.61 -8.03
C VAL A 147 -15.55 19.28 -7.02
N ALA A 148 -14.30 19.56 -7.40
CA ALA A 148 -13.36 20.27 -6.54
C ALA A 148 -13.89 21.65 -6.13
N ASN A 149 -14.34 22.45 -7.11
CA ASN A 149 -14.92 23.78 -6.86
C ASN A 149 -16.18 23.70 -5.97
N TYR A 150 -17.02 22.68 -6.17
CA TYR A 150 -18.20 22.46 -5.36
C TYR A 150 -17.84 22.16 -3.90
N LEU A 151 -16.83 21.31 -3.67
CA LEU A 151 -16.35 20.99 -2.33
C LEU A 151 -15.73 22.22 -1.66
N ASP A 152 -14.87 22.96 -2.37
CA ASP A 152 -14.21 24.15 -1.85
C ASP A 152 -15.22 25.26 -1.49
N ALA A 153 -16.34 25.35 -2.21
CA ALA A 153 -17.40 26.31 -1.94
C ALA A 153 -18.26 25.96 -0.71
N HIS A 154 -18.41 24.67 -0.39
CA HIS A 154 -19.29 24.20 0.69
C HIS A 154 -18.54 23.76 1.95
N ILE A 155 -17.26 23.43 1.84
CA ILE A 155 -16.43 22.94 2.93
C ILE A 155 -15.30 23.95 3.18
N PRO A 156 -15.33 24.71 4.28
CA PRO A 156 -14.38 25.79 4.53
C PRO A 156 -12.98 25.32 4.94
N ASN A 157 -12.76 24.02 5.16
CA ASN A 157 -11.50 23.48 5.66
C ASN A 157 -10.99 22.31 4.80
N ASN A 158 -9.81 22.49 4.22
CA ASN A 158 -9.11 21.49 3.39
C ASN A 158 -8.84 20.18 4.14
N GLN A 159 -8.67 20.22 5.46
CA GLN A 159 -8.51 19.03 6.29
C GLN A 159 -9.82 18.22 6.37
N LEU A 160 -10.97 18.90 6.39
CA LEU A 160 -12.27 18.22 6.35
C LEU A 160 -12.50 17.60 4.98
N ILE A 161 -12.16 18.30 3.89
CA ILE A 161 -12.22 17.74 2.53
C ILE A 161 -11.36 16.47 2.45
N ALA A 162 -10.10 16.55 2.85
CA ALA A 162 -9.19 15.40 2.83
C ALA A 162 -9.67 14.24 3.73
N SER A 163 -10.24 14.54 4.89
CA SER A 163 -10.81 13.52 5.78
C SER A 163 -12.05 12.86 5.19
N THR A 164 -12.94 13.63 4.56
CA THR A 164 -14.14 13.12 3.88
C THR A 164 -13.76 12.23 2.70
N ILE A 165 -12.80 12.67 1.87
CA ILE A 165 -12.22 11.82 0.81
C ILE A 165 -11.65 10.55 1.45
N GLY A 166 -10.90 10.67 2.54
CA GLY A 166 -10.40 9.54 3.33
C GLY A 166 -11.46 8.51 3.73
N VAL A 167 -12.59 8.96 4.27
CA VAL A 167 -13.71 8.10 4.66
C VAL A 167 -14.36 7.45 3.45
N VAL A 168 -14.54 8.18 2.34
CA VAL A 168 -15.06 7.61 1.08
C VAL A 168 -14.11 6.52 0.54
N SER A 169 -12.80 6.65 0.77
CA SER A 169 -11.78 5.66 0.41
C SER A 169 -12.02 4.30 1.04
N ALA A 170 -12.64 4.26 2.23
CA ALA A 170 -12.97 3.02 2.92
C ALA A 170 -14.03 2.17 2.19
N VAL A 171 -14.79 2.77 1.27
CA VAL A 171 -15.90 2.10 0.56
C VAL A 171 -15.51 1.68 -0.85
N ILE A 172 -14.79 2.52 -1.59
CA ILE A 172 -14.52 2.31 -3.03
C ILE A 172 -13.23 1.52 -3.23
N ASP A 173 -12.08 2.21 -3.08
CA ASP A 173 -10.72 1.70 -3.00
C ASP A 173 -9.78 2.92 -2.94
N ASN A 174 -8.58 2.73 -2.42
CA ASN A 174 -7.60 3.79 -2.20
C ASN A 174 -6.94 4.26 -3.52
N ILE A 175 -6.78 3.38 -4.51
CA ILE A 175 -6.11 3.73 -5.77
C ILE A 175 -6.98 4.67 -6.63
N PRO A 176 -8.26 4.36 -6.92
CA PRO A 176 -9.12 5.21 -7.74
C PRO A 176 -9.36 6.58 -7.10
N LEU A 177 -9.55 6.63 -5.78
CA LEU A 177 -9.88 7.87 -5.11
C LEU A 177 -8.68 8.82 -5.04
N VAL A 178 -7.47 8.28 -4.84
CA VAL A 178 -6.24 9.07 -4.95
C VAL A 178 -6.04 9.58 -6.37
N ALA A 179 -6.35 8.77 -7.40
CA ALA A 179 -6.29 9.21 -8.79
C ALA A 179 -7.28 10.36 -9.07
N ALA A 180 -8.53 10.23 -8.62
CA ALA A 180 -9.52 11.28 -8.75
C ALA A 180 -9.12 12.56 -8.01
N THR A 181 -8.58 12.43 -6.80
CA THR A 181 -8.11 13.58 -6.00
C THR A 181 -6.97 14.34 -6.68
N MET A 182 -6.05 13.64 -7.36
CA MET A 182 -4.99 14.27 -8.17
C MET A 182 -5.57 15.02 -9.39
N GLY A 183 -6.67 14.54 -9.98
CA GLY A 183 -7.37 15.24 -11.06
C GLY A 183 -8.22 16.42 -10.58
N MET A 184 -8.63 16.42 -9.31
CA MET A 184 -9.38 17.51 -8.66
C MET A 184 -8.46 18.66 -8.23
N TYR A 185 -7.32 18.33 -7.62
CA TYR A 185 -6.40 19.28 -7.01
C TYR A 185 -4.99 19.11 -7.58
N ASP A 186 -4.42 20.18 -8.10
CA ASP A 186 -3.08 20.19 -8.67
C ASP A 186 -2.03 20.73 -7.69
N LEU A 187 -0.76 20.66 -8.11
CA LEU A 187 0.39 21.15 -7.33
C LEU A 187 0.43 22.68 -7.21
N SER A 188 -0.35 23.42 -8.00
CA SER A 188 -0.47 24.88 -7.89
C SER A 188 -1.43 25.28 -6.77
N SER A 189 -2.50 24.51 -6.57
CA SER A 189 -3.43 24.66 -5.44
C SER A 189 -2.81 24.18 -4.13
N PHE A 190 -2.14 23.02 -4.15
CA PHE A 190 -1.51 22.43 -2.98
C PHE A 190 -0.06 22.07 -3.27
N PRO A 191 0.93 22.79 -2.69
CA PRO A 191 2.32 22.51 -2.96
C PRO A 191 2.68 21.10 -2.51
N LYS A 192 3.73 20.56 -3.14
CA LYS A 192 4.31 19.27 -2.76
C LYS A 192 4.57 19.21 -1.25
N ASP A 193 4.30 18.05 -0.66
CA ASP A 193 4.43 17.79 0.77
C ASP A 193 3.54 18.65 1.69
N SER A 194 2.54 19.35 1.14
CA SER A 194 1.53 20.06 1.95
C SER A 194 0.76 19.12 2.88
N GLU A 195 0.23 19.68 3.96
CA GLU A 195 -0.61 18.93 4.91
C GLU A 195 -1.76 18.19 4.23
N PHE A 196 -2.35 18.79 3.19
CA PHE A 196 -3.39 18.16 2.39
C PHE A 196 -2.92 16.84 1.75
N TRP A 197 -1.78 16.84 1.06
CA TRP A 197 -1.24 15.63 0.43
C TRP A 197 -0.79 14.57 1.45
N GLN A 198 -0.25 15.00 2.60
CA GLN A 198 0.11 14.07 3.68
C GLN A 198 -1.15 13.44 4.29
N LEU A 199 -2.22 14.22 4.48
CA LEU A 199 -3.48 13.73 5.03
C LEU A 199 -4.19 12.79 4.05
N ILE A 200 -4.22 13.13 2.75
CA ILE A 200 -4.72 12.21 1.71
C ILE A 200 -3.88 10.93 1.69
N ALA A 201 -2.55 11.01 1.79
CA ALA A 201 -1.69 9.83 1.84
C ALA A 201 -1.97 8.96 3.08
N PHE A 202 -2.18 9.59 4.23
CA PHE A 202 -2.54 8.90 5.47
C PHE A 202 -3.90 8.23 5.36
N CYS A 203 -4.93 8.98 4.99
CA CYS A 203 -6.30 8.50 4.90
C CYS A 203 -6.49 7.47 3.78
N ALA A 204 -5.80 7.58 2.64
CA ALA A 204 -5.79 6.53 1.63
C ALA A 204 -4.99 5.30 2.09
N GLY A 205 -4.02 5.46 2.99
CA GLY A 205 -3.28 4.35 3.58
C GLY A 205 -4.07 3.59 4.65
N THR A 206 -4.88 4.29 5.45
CA THR A 206 -5.63 3.73 6.58
C THR A 206 -7.12 3.50 6.29
N GLY A 207 -7.69 4.17 5.28
CA GLY A 207 -9.12 4.16 4.98
C GLY A 207 -9.65 2.77 4.68
N GLY A 208 -8.91 1.95 3.91
CA GLY A 208 -9.27 0.56 3.65
C GLY A 208 -9.33 -0.35 4.89
N SER A 209 -8.77 0.08 6.03
CA SER A 209 -8.85 -0.65 7.30
C SER A 209 -10.07 -0.25 8.14
N MET A 210 -10.84 0.77 7.75
CA MET A 210 -12.05 1.20 8.47
C MET A 210 -13.25 0.28 8.22
N LEU A 211 -13.31 -0.34 7.03
CA LEU A 211 -14.37 -1.27 6.64
C LEU A 211 -13.74 -2.53 6.04
N THR A 212 -14.30 -3.70 6.38
CA THR A 212 -13.81 -5.00 5.88
C THR A 212 -13.87 -5.14 4.36
N ILE A 213 -14.76 -4.38 3.72
CA ILE A 213 -14.97 -4.37 2.26
C ILE A 213 -13.88 -3.57 1.53
N GLY A 214 -13.27 -2.57 2.18
CA GLY A 214 -12.35 -1.62 1.56
C GLY A 214 -10.89 -2.05 1.46
N SER A 215 -10.54 -3.30 1.84
CA SER A 215 -9.16 -3.79 1.79
C SER A 215 -9.09 -5.25 1.39
N ALA A 216 -8.09 -5.59 0.57
CA ALA A 216 -7.78 -6.97 0.20
C ALA A 216 -7.56 -7.87 1.44
N ALA A 217 -7.01 -7.33 2.53
CA ALA A 217 -6.85 -8.07 3.79
C ALA A 217 -8.19 -8.29 4.52
N GLY A 218 -9.11 -7.30 4.48
CA GLY A 218 -10.44 -7.41 5.05
C GLY A 218 -11.32 -8.40 4.27
N VAL A 219 -11.26 -8.35 2.94
CA VAL A 219 -11.93 -9.29 2.04
C VAL A 219 -11.39 -10.70 2.25
N ALA A 220 -10.07 -10.86 2.41
CA ALA A 220 -9.46 -12.16 2.70
C ALA A 220 -9.92 -12.75 4.04
N LEU A 221 -10.11 -11.94 5.09
CA LEU A 221 -10.62 -12.40 6.38
C LEU A 221 -12.08 -12.85 6.31
N VAL A 222 -12.90 -12.24 5.44
CA VAL A 222 -14.32 -12.61 5.28
C VAL A 222 -14.50 -13.82 4.35
N LEU A 223 -13.60 -13.99 3.37
CA LEU A 223 -13.67 -15.08 2.38
C LEU A 223 -12.92 -16.35 2.79
N CYS A 224 -12.08 -16.31 3.83
CA CYS A 224 -11.26 -17.43 4.29
C CYS A 224 -11.78 -17.99 5.61
#